data_AF-A0A0R2A4X2-F1
#
_entry.id   AF-A0A0R2A4X2-F1
#
_cell.length_a   1.000
_cell.length_b   1.000
_cell.length_c   1.000
_cell.angle_alpha   90.00
_cell.angle_beta   90.00
_cell.angle_gamma   90.00
#
_symmetry.space_group_name_H-M   'P 1'
#
loop_
_entity.id
_entity.type
_entity.pdbx_description
1 polymer ?
#
loop_
_entity_poly.entity_id
_entity_poly.type
_entity_poly.pdbx_seq_one_letter_code
_entity_poly.pdbx_strand_id
1 'polypeptide(L)'
;MEVEDRRWVGQFALTVEEGHRIDAYFKQAQEQHWTLKQTMLQINRDPVMHRRMTKTVISKRAQKQNIVFSEHEEPIGTKQPNVVISDHVLHEQLNELFSKDEIKFINWVIQAFSKNGFKLDDTVEYFRNSSKLKNQITREIVVYKCKKLHVKLEGM
;
A
#
# COMPACT_ATOMS: atom_id res chain seq x y z
N MET A 1 -19.74 21.72 -28.85
CA MET A 1 -18.36 21.71 -29.36
C MET A 1 -17.52 22.34 -28.25
N GLU A 2 -16.97 21.53 -27.36
CA GLU A 2 -15.98 21.99 -26.38
C GLU A 2 -14.83 21.00 -26.43
N VAL A 3 -13.75 21.50 -27.00
CA VAL A 3 -12.49 20.82 -27.28
C VAL A 3 -11.50 21.39 -26.29
N GLU A 4 -11.44 20.83 -25.09
CA GLU A 4 -10.42 21.07 -24.07
C GLU A 4 -10.53 19.86 -23.14
N ASP A 5 -9.56 18.96 -22.98
CA ASP A 5 -8.14 19.18 -22.82
C ASP A 5 -7.43 17.82 -23.07
N ARG A 6 -7.19 17.49 -24.34
CA ARG A 6 -6.46 16.27 -24.75
C ARG A 6 -4.93 16.39 -24.54
N ARG A 7 -4.45 17.26 -23.63
CA ARG A 7 -3.02 17.54 -23.41
C ARG A 7 -2.41 16.91 -22.14
N TRP A 8 -3.15 16.10 -21.38
CA TRP A 8 -2.61 15.37 -20.22
C TRP A 8 -2.24 13.90 -20.50
N VAL A 9 -2.32 13.49 -21.77
CA VAL A 9 -2.11 12.13 -22.25
C VAL A 9 -0.62 11.80 -22.25
N GLY A 10 -0.19 10.99 -21.30
CA GLY A 10 1.13 10.36 -21.33
C GLY A 10 1.47 9.62 -20.05
N GLN A 11 1.32 10.28 -18.90
CA GLN A 11 1.69 9.68 -17.59
C GLN A 11 0.71 9.95 -16.44
N PHE A 12 -0.26 10.87 -16.62
CA PHE A 12 -1.18 11.32 -15.57
C PHE A 12 -2.66 11.35 -15.98
N ALA A 13 -2.99 10.95 -17.21
CA ALA A 13 -4.36 10.92 -17.71
C ALA A 13 -5.17 9.87 -16.95
N LEU A 14 -6.09 10.31 -16.09
CA LEU A 14 -7.07 9.46 -15.41
C LEU A 14 -8.22 9.15 -16.35
N THR A 15 -8.81 7.97 -16.25
CA THR A 15 -10.13 7.74 -16.86
C THR A 15 -11.16 8.62 -16.17
N VAL A 16 -12.30 8.87 -16.84
CA VAL A 16 -13.41 9.63 -16.25
C VAL A 16 -13.90 8.98 -14.94
N GLU A 17 -13.95 7.65 -14.91
CA GLU A 17 -14.34 6.87 -13.75
C GLU A 17 -13.34 6.96 -12.59
N GLU A 18 -12.03 6.86 -12.87
CA GLU A 18 -10.98 7.08 -11.88
C GLU A 18 -11.03 8.51 -11.32
N GLY A 19 -11.32 9.49 -12.17
CA GLY A 19 -11.51 10.89 -11.76
C GLY A 19 -12.66 11.04 -10.76
N HIS A 20 -13.85 10.54 -11.10
CA HIS A 20 -15.02 10.62 -10.22
C HIS A 20 -14.82 9.91 -8.88
N ARG A 21 -14.13 8.76 -8.89
CA ARG A 21 -13.78 8.03 -7.67
C ARG A 21 -12.84 8.83 -6.78
N ILE A 22 -11.78 9.42 -7.34
CA ILE A 22 -10.85 10.27 -6.57
C ILE A 22 -11.60 11.46 -5.96
N ASP A 23 -12.54 12.06 -6.69
CA ASP A 23 -13.32 13.19 -6.20
C ASP A 23 -14.25 12.78 -5.04
N ALA A 24 -14.80 11.56 -5.07
CA ALA A 24 -15.54 11.00 -3.93
C ALA A 24 -14.65 10.82 -2.69
N TYR A 25 -13.42 10.34 -2.87
CA TYR A 25 -12.44 10.23 -1.77
C TYR A 25 -11.98 11.59 -1.25
N PHE A 26 -11.97 12.64 -2.07
CA PHE A 26 -11.68 14.00 -1.62
C PHE A 26 -12.79 14.56 -0.74
N LYS A 27 -14.05 14.34 -1.09
CA LYS A 27 -15.18 14.71 -0.23
C LYS A 27 -15.11 13.99 1.13
N GLN A 28 -14.88 12.67 1.10
CA GLN A 28 -14.69 11.89 2.33
C GLN A 28 -13.48 12.39 3.15
N ALA A 29 -12.40 12.76 2.48
CA ALA A 29 -11.22 13.30 3.15
C ALA A 29 -11.52 14.62 3.87
N GLN A 30 -12.37 15.47 3.30
CA GLN A 30 -12.80 16.72 3.94
C GLN A 30 -13.75 16.46 5.11
N GLU A 31 -14.72 15.56 4.95
CA GLU A 31 -15.70 15.20 6.00
C GLU A 31 -15.05 14.50 7.20
N GLN A 32 -14.06 13.63 6.93
CA GLN A 32 -13.39 12.82 7.95
C GLN A 32 -12.01 13.37 8.34
N HIS A 33 -11.67 14.57 7.88
CA HIS A 33 -10.40 15.23 8.16
C HIS A 33 -9.16 14.37 7.85
N TRP A 34 -9.20 13.62 6.76
CA TRP A 34 -8.10 12.74 6.37
C TRP A 34 -6.86 13.53 5.94
N THR A 35 -5.70 12.96 6.29
CA THR A 35 -4.43 13.39 5.73
C THR A 35 -4.30 12.91 4.27
N LEU A 36 -3.46 13.58 3.48
CA LEU A 36 -3.13 13.16 2.12
C LEU A 36 -2.70 11.68 2.03
N LYS A 37 -1.96 11.21 3.03
CA LYS A 37 -1.49 9.82 3.11
C LYS A 37 -2.65 8.83 3.30
N GLN A 38 -3.63 9.17 4.14
CA GLN A 38 -4.84 8.37 4.33
C GLN A 38 -5.71 8.35 3.08
N THR A 39 -5.95 9.51 2.46
CA THR A 39 -6.72 9.60 1.22
C THR A 39 -6.09 8.77 0.11
N MET A 40 -4.76 8.86 -0.06
CA MET A 40 -4.03 8.03 -1.03
C MET A 40 -4.15 6.54 -0.74
N LEU A 41 -4.16 6.14 0.54
CA LEU A 41 -4.31 4.74 0.92
C LEU A 41 -5.70 4.22 0.55
N GLN A 42 -6.76 5.00 0.78
CA GLN A 42 -8.13 4.61 0.44
C GLN A 42 -8.32 4.52 -1.07
N ILE A 43 -7.83 5.52 -1.82
CA ILE A 43 -7.84 5.50 -3.28
C ILE A 43 -7.12 4.25 -3.81
N ASN A 44 -5.93 3.93 -3.31
CA ASN A 44 -5.16 2.78 -3.79
C ASN A 44 -5.69 1.41 -3.30
N ARG A 45 -6.66 1.40 -2.38
CA ARG A 45 -7.37 0.20 -1.95
C ARG A 45 -8.68 -0.01 -2.69
N ASP A 46 -9.11 0.96 -3.50
CA ASP A 46 -10.32 0.87 -4.29
C ASP A 46 -10.14 -0.17 -5.42
N PRO A 47 -10.97 -1.22 -5.48
CA PRO A 47 -10.84 -2.28 -6.49
C PRO A 47 -11.14 -1.80 -7.92
N VAL A 48 -11.73 -0.62 -8.08
CA VAL A 48 -12.04 0.00 -9.39
C VAL A 48 -10.89 0.87 -9.87
N MET A 49 -9.89 1.15 -9.04
CA MET A 49 -8.67 1.80 -9.50
C MET A 49 -7.79 0.80 -10.24
N HIS A 50 -7.74 0.93 -11.57
CA HIS A 50 -6.95 0.08 -12.45
C HIS A 50 -5.44 0.33 -12.36
N ARG A 51 -5.02 1.34 -11.59
CA ARG A 51 -3.62 1.68 -11.38
C ARG A 51 -3.42 2.33 -10.03
N ARG A 52 -2.19 2.22 -9.54
CA ARG A 52 -1.77 2.91 -8.32
C ARG A 52 -1.67 4.42 -8.56
N MET A 53 -2.39 5.19 -7.76
CA MET A 53 -2.34 6.64 -7.74
C MET A 53 -1.14 7.12 -6.94
N THR A 54 -0.28 7.88 -7.62
CA THR A 54 0.91 8.48 -7.02
C THR A 54 0.54 9.75 -6.25
N LYS A 55 1.40 10.12 -5.30
CA LYS A 55 1.26 11.38 -4.54
C LYS A 55 1.13 12.58 -5.47
N THR A 56 1.90 12.59 -6.56
CA THR A 56 1.91 13.66 -7.56
C THR A 56 0.56 13.80 -8.26
N VAL A 57 -0.08 12.69 -8.64
CA VAL A 57 -1.42 12.69 -9.27
C VAL A 57 -2.46 13.27 -8.31
N ILE A 58 -2.48 12.75 -7.07
CA ILE A 58 -3.47 13.14 -6.07
C ILE A 58 -3.28 14.59 -5.63
N SER A 59 -2.03 15.02 -5.38
CA SER A 59 -1.74 16.40 -4.97
C SER A 59 -2.08 17.41 -6.06
N LYS A 60 -1.72 17.13 -7.33
CA LYS A 60 -2.07 18.03 -8.45
C LYS A 60 -3.58 18.12 -8.66
N ARG A 61 -4.32 17.02 -8.50
CA ARG A 61 -5.78 17.04 -8.64
C ARG A 61 -6.46 17.77 -7.47
N ALA A 62 -5.98 17.56 -6.24
CA ALA A 62 -6.45 18.28 -5.05
C ALA A 62 -6.23 19.79 -5.17
N GLN A 63 -5.05 20.22 -5.63
CA GLN A 63 -4.74 21.62 -5.89
C GLN A 63 -5.69 22.25 -6.92
N LYS A 64 -5.99 21.56 -8.02
CA LYS A 64 -6.95 22.04 -9.03
C LYS A 64 -8.38 22.21 -8.48
N GLN A 65 -8.73 21.46 -7.45
CA GLN A 65 -10.05 21.48 -6.81
C GLN A 65 -10.08 22.24 -5.48
N ASN A 66 -8.98 22.94 -5.12
CA ASN A 66 -8.82 23.65 -3.85
C ASN A 66 -9.12 22.77 -2.62
N ILE A 67 -8.75 21.48 -2.67
CA ILE A 67 -8.90 20.55 -1.55
C ILE A 67 -7.70 20.70 -0.62
N VAL A 68 -7.98 20.99 0.65
CA VAL A 68 -6.98 21.07 1.72
C VAL A 68 -7.09 19.79 2.56
N PHE A 69 -5.95 19.11 2.76
CA PHE A 69 -5.87 17.93 3.63
C PHE A 69 -5.44 18.35 5.04
N SER A 70 -5.81 17.57 6.05
CA SER A 70 -5.36 17.79 7.42
C SER A 70 -3.83 17.63 7.53
N GLU A 71 -3.18 18.57 8.21
CA GLU A 71 -1.72 18.58 8.44
C GLU A 71 -1.30 17.88 9.75
N HIS A 72 -2.26 17.56 10.63
CA HIS A 72 -2.00 16.87 11.90
C HIS A 72 -2.03 15.34 11.73
N GLU A 73 -0.88 14.69 11.93
CA GLU A 73 -0.81 13.26 12.27
C GLU A 73 -1.22 13.12 13.75
N GLU A 74 -2.51 12.96 14.03
CA GLU A 74 -2.91 12.40 15.33
C GLU A 74 -2.34 10.97 15.45
N PRO A 75 -1.79 10.57 16.61
CA PRO A 75 -1.33 9.21 16.82
C PRO A 75 -2.52 8.28 16.65
N ILE A 76 -2.45 7.45 15.61
CA ILE A 76 -3.51 6.49 15.29
C ILE A 76 -3.62 5.53 16.48
N GLY A 77 -4.62 5.73 17.33
CA GLY A 77 -5.11 4.71 18.24
C GLY A 77 -5.54 3.52 17.40
N THR A 78 -4.69 2.50 17.35
CA THR A 78 -4.90 1.29 16.55
C THR A 78 -6.08 0.48 17.11
N LYS A 79 -7.30 0.84 16.69
CA LYS A 79 -8.31 -0.19 16.42
C LYS A 79 -8.14 -0.54 14.94
N GLN A 80 -7.27 -1.51 14.67
CA GLN A 80 -7.12 -2.06 13.33
C GLN A 80 -8.48 -2.62 12.90
N PRO A 81 -9.15 -2.08 11.86
CA PRO A 81 -10.16 -2.87 11.18
C PRO A 81 -9.42 -4.09 10.62
N ASN A 82 -9.96 -5.29 10.81
CA ASN A 82 -9.51 -6.52 10.14
C ASN A 82 -9.67 -6.33 8.62
N VAL A 83 -8.75 -5.60 7.99
CA VAL A 83 -8.65 -5.50 6.55
C VAL A 83 -8.04 -6.81 6.10
N VAL A 84 -8.89 -7.73 5.64
CA VAL A 84 -8.45 -8.92 4.94
C VAL A 84 -7.83 -8.45 3.62
N ILE A 85 -6.51 -8.26 3.61
CA ILE A 85 -5.78 -7.95 2.38
C ILE A 85 -5.76 -9.23 1.54
N SER A 86 -6.30 -9.16 0.32
CA SER A 86 -6.35 -10.29 -0.61
C SER A 86 -4.95 -10.76 -1.00
N ASP A 87 -4.77 -12.08 -1.13
CA ASP A 87 -3.53 -12.73 -1.56
C ASP A 87 -3.00 -12.17 -2.89
N HIS A 88 -3.87 -11.76 -3.82
CA HIS A 88 -3.48 -11.18 -5.11
C HIS A 88 -2.75 -9.85 -4.92
N VAL A 89 -3.29 -8.99 -4.06
CA VAL A 89 -2.71 -7.67 -3.75
C VAL A 89 -1.36 -7.82 -3.06
N LEU A 90 -1.22 -8.80 -2.15
CA LEU A 90 0.05 -9.10 -1.50
C LEU A 90 1.08 -9.67 -2.50
N HIS A 91 0.65 -10.46 -3.47
CA HIS A 91 1.52 -11.00 -4.50
C HIS A 91 2.06 -9.91 -5.43
N GLU A 92 1.19 -9.02 -5.91
CA GLU A 92 1.57 -7.89 -6.75
C GLU A 92 2.50 -6.93 -6.00
N GLN A 93 2.15 -6.54 -4.78
CA GLN A 93 3.00 -5.72 -3.93
C GLN A 93 4.39 -6.33 -3.75
N LEU A 94 4.46 -7.65 -3.58
CA LEU A 94 5.74 -8.33 -3.40
C LEU A 94 6.61 -8.27 -4.66
N ASN A 95 6.01 -8.47 -5.84
CA ASN A 95 6.73 -8.45 -7.11
C ASN A 95 7.09 -7.02 -7.56
N GLU A 96 6.32 -6.01 -7.17
CA GLU A 96 6.61 -4.60 -7.46
C GLU A 96 7.67 -4.02 -6.52
N LEU A 97 7.61 -4.37 -5.23
CA LEU A 97 8.46 -3.76 -4.20
C LEU A 97 9.79 -4.49 -4.01
N PHE A 98 9.88 -5.77 -4.37
CA PHE A 98 11.08 -6.56 -4.11
C PHE A 98 11.61 -7.16 -5.40
N SER A 99 12.92 -7.05 -5.59
CA SER A 99 13.61 -7.77 -6.65
C SER A 99 13.53 -9.28 -6.43
N LYS A 100 13.76 -10.07 -7.49
CA LYS A 100 13.77 -11.54 -7.39
C LYS A 100 14.74 -12.06 -6.34
N ASP A 101 15.88 -11.40 -6.14
CA ASP A 101 16.88 -11.80 -5.14
C ASP A 101 16.47 -11.43 -3.71
N GLU A 102 15.82 -10.28 -3.52
CA GLU A 102 15.20 -9.95 -2.23
C GLU A 102 14.09 -10.95 -1.89
N ILE A 103 13.25 -11.33 -2.85
CA ILE A 103 12.21 -12.35 -2.64
C ILE A 103 12.81 -13.70 -2.23
N LYS A 104 13.91 -14.12 -2.88
CA LYS A 104 14.64 -15.33 -2.48
C LYS A 104 15.19 -15.22 -1.05
N PHE A 105 15.77 -14.08 -0.71
CA PHE A 105 16.28 -13.82 0.63
C PHE A 105 15.17 -13.90 1.68
N ILE A 106 14.02 -13.25 1.43
CA ILE A 106 12.84 -13.29 2.30
C ILE A 106 12.38 -14.73 2.52
N ASN A 107 12.23 -15.49 1.43
CA ASN A 107 11.80 -16.89 1.51
C ASN A 107 12.80 -17.73 2.32
N TRP A 108 14.11 -17.52 2.12
CA TRP A 108 15.16 -18.23 2.83
C TRP A 108 15.14 -17.92 4.33
N VAL A 109 15.06 -16.64 4.71
CA VAL A 109 14.98 -16.22 6.12
C VAL A 109 13.76 -16.83 6.80
N ILE A 110 12.58 -16.74 6.18
CA ILE A 110 11.34 -17.30 6.75
C ILE A 110 11.45 -18.80 7.00
N GLN A 111 12.02 -19.56 6.06
CA GLN A 111 12.24 -21.00 6.25
C GLN A 111 13.27 -21.30 7.34
N ALA A 112 14.38 -20.56 7.37
CA ALA A 112 15.40 -20.73 8.40
C ALA A 112 14.84 -20.41 9.80
N PHE A 113 14.07 -19.33 9.92
CA PHE A 113 13.51 -18.86 11.18
C PHE A 113 12.42 -19.80 11.69
N SER A 114 11.56 -20.31 10.79
CA SER A 114 10.57 -21.34 11.12
C SER A 114 11.21 -22.62 11.67
N LYS A 115 12.32 -23.07 11.09
CA LYS A 115 13.06 -24.25 11.59
C LYS A 115 13.70 -24.03 12.96
N ASN A 116 14.00 -22.78 13.32
CA ASN A 116 14.64 -22.42 14.58
C ASN A 116 13.64 -21.90 15.63
N GLY A 117 12.33 -22.01 15.39
CA GLY A 117 11.30 -21.60 16.37
C GLY A 117 11.19 -20.09 16.56
N PHE A 118 11.62 -19.28 15.59
CA PHE A 118 11.49 -17.83 15.70
C PHE A 118 10.03 -17.38 15.66
N LYS A 119 9.73 -16.31 16.39
CA LYS A 119 8.40 -15.71 16.40
C LYS A 119 8.16 -14.88 15.14
N LEU A 120 6.89 -14.75 14.77
CA LEU A 120 6.48 -13.91 13.67
C LEU A 120 6.95 -12.46 13.85
N ASP A 121 6.76 -11.90 15.04
CA ASP A 121 7.12 -10.50 15.32
C ASP A 121 8.64 -10.26 15.27
N ASP A 122 9.43 -11.18 15.83
CA ASP A 122 10.90 -11.14 15.73
C ASP A 122 11.38 -11.24 14.27
N THR A 123 10.67 -12.02 13.45
CA THR A 123 10.97 -12.15 12.02
C THR A 123 10.66 -10.86 11.26
N VAL A 124 9.55 -10.19 11.59
CA VAL A 124 9.19 -8.89 11.01
C VAL A 124 10.19 -7.81 11.43
N GLU A 125 10.62 -7.81 12.70
CA GLU A 125 11.62 -6.89 13.21
C GLU A 125 12.99 -7.10 12.55
N TYR A 126 13.40 -8.36 12.37
CA TYR A 126 14.62 -8.70 11.63
C TYR A 126 14.61 -8.11 10.22
N PHE A 127 13.48 -8.24 9.50
CA PHE A 127 13.38 -7.66 8.16
C PHE A 127 13.35 -6.13 8.18
N ARG A 128 12.75 -5.50 9.19
CA ARG A 128 12.75 -4.04 9.34
C ARG A 128 14.16 -3.49 9.53
N ASN A 129 15.03 -4.24 10.22
CA ASN A 129 16.41 -3.85 10.51
C ASN A 129 17.42 -4.37 9.47
N SER A 130 16.97 -5.09 8.45
CA SER A 130 17.85 -5.71 7.45
C SER A 130 18.25 -4.72 6.36
N SER A 131 19.54 -4.41 6.27
CA SER A 131 20.13 -3.61 5.18
C SER A 131 20.06 -4.27 3.79
N LYS A 132 19.72 -5.57 3.72
CA LYS A 132 19.58 -6.32 2.47
C LYS A 132 18.26 -6.06 1.72
N LEU A 133 17.34 -5.32 2.34
CA LEU A 133 16.04 -5.00 1.77
C LEU A 133 15.94 -3.51 1.51
N LYS A 134 15.58 -3.12 0.28
CA LYS A 134 15.38 -1.71 -0.09
C LYS A 134 14.03 -1.19 0.37
N ASN A 135 13.05 -2.06 0.50
CA ASN A 135 11.69 -1.74 0.90
C ASN A 135 11.32 -2.40 2.22
N GLN A 136 10.47 -1.72 2.99
CA GLN A 136 10.02 -2.23 4.27
C GLN A 136 9.09 -3.43 4.08
N ILE A 137 9.39 -4.52 4.77
CA ILE A 137 8.50 -5.68 4.85
C ILE A 137 7.49 -5.47 5.97
N THR A 138 6.23 -5.73 5.66
CA THR A 138 5.13 -5.68 6.61
C THR A 138 4.81 -7.07 7.16
N ARG A 139 4.08 -7.12 8.28
CA ARG A 139 3.65 -8.38 8.91
C ARG A 139 2.80 -9.22 7.97
N GLU A 140 1.92 -8.60 7.19
CA GLU A 140 1.02 -9.28 6.25
C GLU A 140 1.80 -9.98 5.12
N ILE A 141 2.90 -9.38 4.65
CA ILE A 141 3.78 -9.99 3.66
C ILE A 141 4.47 -11.24 4.24
N VAL A 142 4.96 -11.16 5.49
CA VAL A 142 5.58 -12.32 6.15
C VAL A 142 4.56 -13.43 6.35
N VAL A 143 3.34 -13.10 6.81
CA VAL A 143 2.25 -14.07 6.97
C VAL A 143 1.87 -14.72 5.64
N TYR A 144 1.72 -13.92 4.57
CA TYR A 144 1.44 -14.41 3.23
C TYR A 144 2.52 -15.38 2.75
N LYS A 145 3.79 -15.04 2.95
CA LYS A 145 4.91 -15.91 2.58
C LYS A 145 4.95 -17.19 3.40
N CYS A 146 4.67 -17.13 4.69
CA CYS A 146 4.57 -18.33 5.52
C CYS A 146 3.48 -19.28 4.98
N LYS A 147 2.30 -18.75 4.63
CA LYS A 147 1.22 -19.53 4.00
C LYS A 147 1.64 -20.14 2.66
N LYS A 148 2.27 -19.36 1.77
CA LYS A 148 2.72 -19.84 0.45
C LYS A 148 3.87 -20.86 0.52
N LEU A 149 4.72 -20.74 1.52
CA LEU A 149 5.83 -21.68 1.76
C LEU A 149 5.42 -22.88 2.60
N HIS A 150 4.16 -22.95 3.07
CA HIS A 150 3.65 -23.97 3.97
C HIS A 150 4.51 -24.13 5.24
N VAL A 151 4.95 -23.02 5.82
CA VAL A 151 5.72 -22.97 7.06
C VAL A 151 4.98 -22.18 8.15
N LYS A 152 5.34 -22.44 9.41
CA LYS A 152 4.74 -21.78 10.57
C LYS A 152 5.82 -21.16 11.45
N LEU A 153 5.66 -19.89 11.79
CA LEU A 153 6.45 -19.20 12.82
C LEU A 153 5.70 -19.25 14.15
N GLU A 154 6.40 -19.12 15.26
CA GLU A 154 5.73 -19.04 16.56
C GLU A 154 4.87 -17.76 16.66
N GLY A 155 3.65 -17.89 17.18
CA GLY A 155 2.70 -16.78 17.25
C GLY A 155 1.88 -16.51 15.97
N MET A 156 1.94 -17.41 14.98
CA MET A 156 0.95 -17.55 13.88
C MET A 156 -0.13 -18.59 14.22
#